data_AF-A0A928SGG1-F1
#
_entry.id   AF-A0A928SGG1-F1
#
_cell.length_a   1.000
_cell.length_b   1.000
_cell.length_c   1.000
_cell.angle_alpha   90.00
_cell.angle_beta   90.00
_cell.angle_gamma   90.00
#
_symmetry.space_group_name_H-M   'P 1'
#
loop_
_entity.id
_entity.type
_entity.pdbx_description
1 polymer ?
#
loop_
_entity_poly.entity_id
_entity_poly.type
_entity_poly.pdbx_seq_one_letter_code
_entity_poly.pdbx_strand_id
1 'polypeptide(L)'
;MKEIIKIPAFMHTVDAYDVLTDVNDHWLRFAQENDASHLTRQVVVGRPLWDFIAGREAPHLYKLLMRQVRQSQCRLVFTYRCDSPNFRRYMQMEIVPLTHQGLEFRNYLLRTESRDQVRLLDSAIGRNQELLMMCSWCNRVHYDSTWLSVEDAVKTLGLFALSELPQITHGICPDCALSFKNLT
;
A
#
# COMPACT_ATOMS: atom_id res chain seq x y z
N MET A 1 26.87 16.27 11.12
CA MET A 1 26.46 15.30 10.08
C MET A 1 25.42 16.00 9.23
N LYS A 2 25.61 16.11 7.91
CA LYS A 2 24.57 16.68 7.04
C LYS A 2 23.40 15.68 7.01
N GLU A 3 22.24 16.08 7.54
CA GLU A 3 21.00 15.35 7.27
C GLU A 3 20.81 15.34 5.76
N ILE A 4 20.93 14.15 5.17
CA ILE A 4 20.53 13.95 3.78
C ILE A 4 19.01 14.10 3.78
N ILE A 5 18.52 15.22 3.25
CA ILE A 5 17.09 15.47 3.07
C ILE A 5 16.59 14.39 2.11
N LYS A 6 15.96 13.34 2.66
CA LYS A 6 15.22 12.37 1.85
C LYS A 6 13.97 13.08 1.34
N ILE A 7 13.86 13.23 0.03
CA ILE A 7 12.65 13.77 -0.60
C ILE A 7 11.63 12.63 -0.69
N PRO A 8 10.43 12.77 -0.12
CA PRO A 8 9.41 11.75 -0.23
C PRO A 8 8.93 11.61 -1.69
N ALA A 9 8.78 10.36 -2.12
CA ALA A 9 8.27 9.98 -3.42
C ALA A 9 6.82 10.41 -3.61
N PHE A 10 5.98 10.40 -2.58
CA PHE A 10 4.65 11.03 -2.59
C PHE A 10 4.18 11.31 -1.16
N MET A 11 3.32 12.33 -1.02
CA MET A 11 2.79 12.77 0.26
C MET A 11 1.30 13.06 0.18
N HIS A 12 0.61 12.84 1.29
CA HIS A 12 -0.76 13.30 1.51
C HIS A 12 -0.99 13.59 3.00
N THR A 13 -1.97 14.43 3.29
CA THR A 13 -2.39 14.75 4.66
C THR A 13 -3.85 14.43 4.86
N VAL A 14 -4.21 14.07 6.10
CA VAL A 14 -5.60 13.90 6.51
C VAL A 14 -5.90 14.69 7.78
N ASP A 15 -7.17 15.05 7.98
CA ASP A 15 -7.65 15.68 9.20
C ASP A 15 -7.99 14.65 10.30
N ALA A 16 -8.63 15.11 11.38
CA ALA A 16 -9.08 14.27 12.50
C ALA A 16 -10.15 13.22 12.12
N TYR A 17 -10.82 13.41 10.98
CA TYR A 17 -11.89 12.57 10.46
C TYR A 17 -11.44 11.68 9.30
N ASP A 18 -10.12 11.58 9.09
CA ASP A 18 -9.48 10.82 8.01
C ASP A 18 -9.85 11.34 6.60
N VAL A 19 -10.23 12.61 6.49
CA VAL A 19 -10.51 13.27 5.21
C VAL A 19 -9.21 13.82 4.65
N LEU A 20 -8.94 13.55 3.37
CA LEU A 20 -7.76 14.06 2.68
C LEU A 20 -7.82 15.58 2.58
N THR A 21 -6.85 16.26 3.17
CA THR A 21 -6.75 17.72 3.17
C THR A 21 -5.76 18.25 2.14
N ASP A 22 -4.75 17.45 1.80
CA ASP A 22 -3.77 17.80 0.78
C ASP A 22 -3.09 16.55 0.17
N VAL A 23 -2.57 16.71 -1.04
CA VAL A 23 -1.69 15.75 -1.75
C VAL A 23 -0.59 16.55 -2.44
N ASN A 24 0.61 16.00 -2.62
CA ASN A 24 1.65 16.69 -3.40
C ASN A 24 1.60 16.32 -4.90
N ASP A 25 2.31 17.05 -5.75
CA ASP A 25 2.32 16.79 -7.20
C ASP A 25 2.92 15.41 -7.54
N HIS A 26 3.81 14.91 -6.69
CA HIS A 26 4.35 13.56 -6.87
C HIS A 26 3.31 12.47 -6.59
N TRP A 27 2.35 12.70 -5.69
CA TRP A 27 1.22 11.80 -5.49
C TRP A 27 0.36 11.70 -6.75
N LEU A 28 0.07 12.84 -7.40
CA LEU A 28 -0.70 12.87 -8.64
C LEU A 28 0.02 12.14 -9.78
N ARG A 29 1.34 12.35 -9.88
CA ARG A 29 2.18 11.62 -10.85
C ARG A 29 2.21 10.12 -10.56
N PHE A 30 2.33 9.74 -9.30
CA PHE A 30 2.30 8.33 -8.89
C PHE A 30 0.96 7.67 -9.23
N ALA A 31 -0.17 8.37 -9.02
CA ALA A 31 -1.48 7.86 -9.42
C ALA A 31 -1.57 7.66 -10.95
N GLN A 32 -1.07 8.60 -11.74
CA GLN A 32 -1.00 8.48 -13.19
C GLN A 32 -0.14 7.28 -13.65
N GLU A 33 1.02 7.08 -13.02
CA GLU A 33 1.93 5.96 -13.32
C GLU A 33 1.38 4.57 -12.95
N ASN A 34 0.31 4.52 -12.15
CA ASN A 34 -0.37 3.28 -11.75
C ASN A 34 -1.83 3.27 -12.25
N ASP A 35 -2.07 3.80 -13.45
CA ASP A 35 -3.33 3.73 -14.20
C ASP A 35 -4.54 4.39 -13.51
N ALA A 36 -4.30 5.31 -12.57
CA ALA A 36 -5.31 6.06 -11.83
C ALA A 36 -5.27 7.57 -12.18
N SER A 37 -5.06 7.91 -13.45
CA SER A 37 -4.96 9.30 -13.94
C SER A 37 -6.21 10.16 -13.70
N HIS A 38 -7.36 9.53 -13.44
CA HIS A 38 -8.60 10.20 -13.06
C HIS A 38 -8.55 10.80 -11.63
N LEU A 39 -7.61 10.39 -10.80
CA LEU A 39 -7.41 10.90 -9.44
C LEU A 39 -6.68 12.24 -9.44
N THR A 40 -7.43 13.30 -9.76
CA THR A 40 -6.94 14.69 -9.68
C THR A 40 -7.02 15.24 -8.26
N ARG A 41 -6.28 16.32 -7.97
CA ARG A 41 -6.35 17.01 -6.67
C ARG A 41 -7.78 17.39 -6.29
N GLN A 42 -8.57 17.91 -7.25
CA GLN A 42 -9.96 18.30 -7.02
C GLN A 42 -10.88 17.11 -6.72
N VAL A 43 -10.57 15.93 -7.26
CA VAL A 43 -11.34 14.70 -7.01
C VAL A 43 -11.02 14.11 -5.64
N VAL A 44 -9.75 14.23 -5.21
CA VAL A 44 -9.23 13.52 -4.04
C VAL A 44 -9.35 14.34 -2.75
N VAL A 45 -9.08 15.64 -2.79
CA VAL A 45 -9.16 16.50 -1.60
C VAL A 45 -10.61 16.67 -1.16
N GLY A 46 -10.85 16.59 0.15
CA GLY A 46 -12.18 16.63 0.75
C GLY A 46 -12.90 15.28 0.80
N ARG A 47 -12.25 14.19 0.35
CA ARG A 47 -12.79 12.83 0.40
C ARG A 47 -12.15 12.01 1.52
N PRO A 48 -12.85 11.02 2.10
CA PRO A 48 -12.26 10.08 3.03
C PRO A 48 -11.06 9.34 2.41
N LEU A 49 -9.95 9.22 3.14
CA LEU A 49 -8.79 8.43 2.73
C LEU A 49 -9.17 7.00 2.32
N TRP A 50 -10.19 6.45 2.98
CA TRP A 50 -10.69 5.10 2.77
C TRP A 50 -11.27 4.84 1.36
N ASP A 51 -11.63 5.90 0.63
CA ASP A 51 -12.08 5.79 -0.77
C ASP A 51 -10.92 5.40 -1.71
N PHE A 52 -9.66 5.58 -1.30
CA PHE A 52 -8.47 5.41 -2.14
C PHE A 52 -7.51 4.30 -1.67
N ILE A 53 -7.77 3.68 -0.52
CA ILE A 53 -7.00 2.53 -0.04
C ILE A 53 -7.73 1.25 -0.49
N ALA A 54 -7.14 0.54 -1.45
CA ALA A 54 -7.70 -0.71 -1.98
C ALA A 54 -7.59 -1.88 -0.97
N GLY A 55 -8.60 -2.76 -0.98
CA GLY A 55 -8.64 -3.98 -0.17
C GLY A 55 -9.35 -3.79 1.18
N ARG A 56 -10.23 -4.73 1.56
CA ARG A 56 -11.07 -4.61 2.78
C ARG A 56 -10.29 -4.64 4.10
N GLU A 57 -9.08 -5.19 4.13
CA GLU A 57 -8.30 -5.33 5.36
C GLU A 57 -7.21 -4.27 5.56
N ALA A 58 -6.78 -3.58 4.49
CA ALA A 58 -5.84 -2.48 4.59
C ALA A 58 -6.36 -1.31 5.48
N PRO A 59 -7.66 -0.95 5.46
CA PRO A 59 -8.21 0.11 6.33
C PRO A 59 -8.06 -0.17 7.83
N HIS A 60 -8.18 -1.42 8.27
CA HIS A 60 -8.06 -1.74 9.70
C HIS A 60 -6.65 -1.45 10.21
N LEU A 61 -5.64 -1.89 9.46
CA LEU A 61 -4.25 -1.66 9.80
C LEU A 61 -3.91 -0.15 9.84
N TYR A 62 -4.31 0.58 8.79
CA TYR A 62 -4.10 2.03 8.74
C TYR A 62 -4.76 2.74 9.93
N LYS A 63 -6.00 2.39 10.29
CA LYS A 63 -6.68 2.96 11.46
C LYS A 63 -5.91 2.73 12.75
N LEU A 64 -5.32 1.55 12.95
CA LEU A 64 -4.51 1.28 14.14
C LEU A 64 -3.22 2.12 14.16
N LEU A 65 -2.50 2.20 13.04
CA LEU A 65 -1.30 3.02 12.89
C LEU A 65 -1.59 4.50 13.15
N MET A 66 -2.65 5.03 12.52
CA MET A 66 -3.09 6.41 12.66
C MET A 66 -3.51 6.73 14.10
N ARG A 67 -4.25 5.83 14.74
CA ARG A 67 -4.64 5.98 16.15
C ARG A 67 -3.42 6.03 17.06
N GLN A 68 -2.44 5.15 16.86
CA GLN A 68 -1.20 5.14 17.64
C GLN A 68 -0.45 6.46 17.51
N VAL A 69 -0.31 7.00 16.29
CA VAL A 69 0.37 8.28 16.06
C VAL A 69 -0.41 9.44 16.68
N ARG A 70 -1.74 9.48 16.55
CA ARG A 70 -2.59 10.50 17.19
C ARG A 70 -2.51 10.45 18.71
N GLN A 71 -2.45 9.25 19.32
CA GLN A 71 -2.39 9.10 20.77
C GLN A 71 -1.01 9.42 21.34
N SER A 72 0.05 8.90 20.71
CA SER A 72 1.43 9.10 21.18
C SER A 72 2.00 10.47 20.81
N GLN A 73 1.44 11.12 19.78
CA GLN A 73 2.03 12.30 19.14
C GLN A 73 3.48 12.07 18.71
N CYS A 74 3.84 10.82 18.43
CA CYS A 74 5.14 10.40 17.95
C CYS A 74 5.06 9.96 16.50
N ARG A 75 6.07 10.31 15.70
CA ARG A 75 6.17 9.81 14.32
C ARG A 75 6.28 8.29 14.33
N LEU A 76 5.62 7.64 13.37
CA LEU A 76 5.78 6.21 13.13
C LEU A 76 6.49 5.99 11.79
N VAL A 77 7.41 5.02 11.73
CA VAL A 77 8.18 4.70 10.52
C VAL A 77 8.17 3.20 10.29
N PHE A 78 7.82 2.77 9.08
CA PHE A 78 7.85 1.36 8.71
C PHE A 78 8.08 1.15 7.21
N THR A 79 8.49 -0.05 6.82
CA THR A 79 8.72 -0.42 5.41
C THR A 79 7.61 -1.29 4.89
N TYR A 80 7.28 -1.24 3.60
CA TYR A 80 6.22 -2.04 2.98
C TYR A 80 6.49 -2.27 1.47
N ARG A 81 5.64 -3.05 0.81
CA ARG A 81 5.69 -3.32 -0.64
C ARG A 81 4.56 -2.61 -1.39
N CYS A 82 4.88 -2.03 -2.54
CA CYS A 82 3.92 -1.35 -3.43
C CYS A 82 4.17 -1.76 -4.89
N ASP A 83 4.14 -3.07 -5.12
CA ASP A 83 4.53 -3.68 -6.38
C ASP A 83 3.56 -3.37 -7.51
N SER A 84 4.10 -3.30 -8.72
CA SER A 84 3.34 -3.32 -9.97
C SER A 84 3.64 -4.61 -10.73
N PRO A 85 2.95 -4.91 -11.85
CA PRO A 85 3.18 -6.16 -12.59
C PRO A 85 4.66 -6.40 -12.93
N ASN A 86 5.39 -5.37 -13.35
CA ASN A 86 6.79 -5.48 -13.79
C ASN A 86 7.83 -5.07 -12.75
N PHE A 87 7.41 -4.57 -11.59
CA PHE A 87 8.35 -4.03 -10.60
C PHE A 87 8.02 -4.46 -9.18
N ARG A 88 9.07 -4.85 -8.46
CA ARG A 88 9.08 -4.95 -7.00
C ARG A 88 9.47 -3.59 -6.43
N ARG A 89 8.60 -2.96 -5.63
CA ARG A 89 8.89 -1.66 -5.01
C ARG A 89 8.97 -1.81 -3.50
N TYR A 90 10.14 -1.54 -2.95
CA TYR A 90 10.39 -1.47 -1.52
C TYR A 90 10.24 -0.03 -1.08
N MET A 91 9.27 0.21 -0.19
CA MET A 91 8.87 1.53 0.25
C MET A 91 9.11 1.70 1.75
N GLN A 92 9.26 2.94 2.20
CA GLN A 92 9.14 3.34 3.60
C GLN A 92 7.99 4.34 3.72
N MET A 93 7.15 4.18 4.73
CA MET A 93 6.16 5.17 5.13
C MET A 93 6.58 5.80 6.45
N GLU A 94 6.45 7.11 6.53
CA GLU A 94 6.41 7.84 7.80
C GLU A 94 5.00 8.41 7.97
N ILE A 95 4.44 8.25 9.17
CA ILE A 95 3.20 8.89 9.59
C ILE A 95 3.57 9.90 10.67
N VAL A 96 3.39 11.18 10.37
CA VAL A 96 3.81 12.30 11.22
C VAL A 96 2.56 12.98 11.79
N PRO A 97 2.48 13.19 13.11
CA PRO A 97 1.37 13.93 13.69
C PRO A 97 1.43 15.41 13.31
N LEU A 98 0.28 15.97 12.98
CA LEU A 98 0.06 17.41 12.78
C LEU A 98 -0.81 17.96 13.93
N THR A 99 -1.01 19.28 13.93
CA THR A 99 -1.96 19.92 14.86
C THR A 99 -3.39 19.41 14.63
N HIS A 100 -4.24 19.54 15.65
CA HIS A 100 -5.66 19.18 15.58
C HIS A 100 -5.94 17.74 15.12
N GLN A 101 -5.11 16.77 15.52
CA GLN A 101 -5.23 15.34 15.15
C GLN A 101 -5.08 15.05 13.65
N GLY A 102 -4.59 16.01 12.87
CA GLY A 102 -4.19 15.76 11.50
C GLY A 102 -2.96 14.86 11.44
N LEU A 103 -2.77 14.19 10.30
CA LEU A 103 -1.61 13.33 10.04
C LEU A 103 -1.06 13.63 8.65
N GLU A 104 0.27 13.59 8.53
CA GLU A 104 0.97 13.62 7.24
C GLU A 104 1.61 12.25 6.97
N PHE A 105 1.36 11.73 5.77
CA PHE A 105 1.94 10.49 5.29
C PHE A 105 3.04 10.80 4.28
N ARG A 106 4.27 10.43 4.60
CA ARG A 106 5.43 10.59 3.71
C ARG A 106 5.88 9.23 3.24
N ASN A 107 5.85 9.01 1.92
CA ASN A 107 6.25 7.75 1.32
C ASN A 107 7.56 7.92 0.59
N TYR A 108 8.50 7.01 0.81
CA TYR A 108 9.83 7.03 0.21
C TYR A 108 10.05 5.73 -0.55
N LEU A 109 10.50 5.86 -1.81
CA LEU A 109 10.99 4.72 -2.56
C LEU A 109 12.41 4.38 -2.06
N LEU A 110 12.58 3.20 -1.48
CA LEU A 110 13.88 2.72 -1.01
C LEU A 110 14.65 2.01 -2.12
N ARG A 111 13.93 1.15 -2.87
CA ARG A 111 14.52 0.32 -3.94
C ARG A 111 13.44 -0.17 -4.89
N THR A 112 13.79 -0.26 -6.17
CA THR A 112 12.97 -0.91 -7.21
C THR A 112 13.78 -2.02 -7.84
N GLU A 113 13.14 -3.16 -8.10
CA GLU A 113 13.72 -4.25 -8.89
C GLU A 113 12.77 -4.57 -10.05
N SER A 114 13.29 -4.64 -11.28
CA SER A 114 12.51 -5.14 -12.41
C SER A 114 12.29 -6.64 -12.28
N ARG A 115 11.18 -7.12 -12.80
CA ARG A 115 10.86 -8.54 -12.92
C ARG A 115 10.04 -8.79 -14.18
N ASP A 116 9.93 -10.06 -14.55
CA ASP A 116 8.94 -10.50 -15.53
C ASP A 116 7.53 -10.12 -15.06
N GLN A 117 6.66 -9.83 -16.02
CA GLN A 117 5.31 -9.35 -15.73
C GLN A 117 4.54 -10.40 -14.93
N VAL A 118 4.11 -10.01 -13.73
CA VAL A 118 3.20 -10.81 -12.92
C VAL A 118 1.77 -10.37 -13.19
N ARG A 119 1.11 -11.08 -14.12
CA ARG A 119 -0.28 -10.87 -14.55
C ARG A 119 -1.27 -10.74 -13.38
N LEU A 120 -1.03 -11.45 -12.28
CA LEU A 120 -1.89 -11.38 -11.09
C LEU A 120 -2.02 -9.96 -10.53
N LEU A 121 -0.98 -9.12 -10.63
CA LEU A 121 -1.02 -7.73 -10.16
C LEU A 121 -1.54 -6.72 -11.20
N ASP A 122 -1.89 -7.18 -12.40
CA ASP A 122 -2.33 -6.32 -13.50
C ASP A 122 -3.84 -6.08 -13.40
N SER A 123 -4.23 -4.84 -13.12
CA SER A 123 -5.64 -4.45 -12.95
C SER A 123 -6.45 -4.53 -14.24
N ALA A 124 -5.80 -4.52 -15.42
CA ALA A 124 -6.48 -4.63 -16.71
C ALA A 124 -6.91 -6.07 -17.04
N ILE A 125 -6.39 -7.07 -16.31
CA ILE A 125 -6.73 -8.48 -16.53
C ILE A 125 -8.04 -8.83 -15.83
N GLY A 126 -8.97 -9.42 -16.59
CA GLY A 126 -10.26 -9.89 -16.11
C GLY A 126 -10.14 -10.86 -14.93
N ARG A 127 -11.11 -10.75 -14.00
CA ARG A 127 -11.12 -11.52 -12.74
C ARG A 127 -12.29 -12.48 -12.68
N ASN A 128 -12.02 -13.71 -12.26
CA ASN A 128 -13.05 -14.72 -11.99
C ASN A 128 -13.60 -14.54 -10.55
N GLN A 129 -14.45 -15.46 -10.08
CA GLN A 129 -15.06 -15.37 -8.74
C GLN A 129 -14.20 -15.97 -7.61
N GLU A 130 -13.07 -16.60 -7.92
CA GLU A 130 -12.15 -17.13 -6.92
C GLU A 130 -11.45 -15.99 -6.18
N LEU A 131 -11.18 -16.21 -4.90
CA LEU A 131 -10.52 -15.22 -4.04
C LEU A 131 -9.14 -15.72 -3.64
N LEU A 132 -8.14 -14.88 -3.87
CA LEU A 132 -6.76 -15.12 -3.48
C LEU A 132 -6.34 -14.04 -2.49
N MET A 133 -6.02 -14.44 -1.27
CA MET A 133 -5.63 -13.50 -0.23
C MET A 133 -4.16 -13.11 -0.37
N MET A 134 -3.89 -11.81 -0.38
CA MET A 134 -2.56 -11.23 -0.44
C MET A 134 -2.29 -10.38 0.80
N CYS A 135 -1.06 -10.43 1.31
CA CYS A 135 -0.66 -9.62 2.44
C CYS A 135 -0.51 -8.17 2.00
N SER A 136 -1.28 -7.26 2.60
CA SER A 136 -1.31 -5.82 2.29
C SER A 136 0.00 -5.10 2.58
N TRP A 137 0.95 -5.78 3.24
CA TRP A 137 2.20 -5.20 3.70
C TRP A 137 3.39 -5.68 2.86
N CYS A 138 3.50 -6.99 2.62
CA CYS A 138 4.65 -7.59 1.91
C CYS A 138 4.29 -8.21 0.55
N ASN A 139 3.02 -8.13 0.12
CA ASN A 139 2.49 -8.73 -1.11
C ASN A 139 2.61 -10.26 -1.21
N ARG A 140 3.02 -10.98 -0.15
CA ARG A 140 2.98 -12.44 -0.16
C ARG A 140 1.54 -12.94 -0.27
N VAL A 141 1.36 -14.04 -0.99
CA VAL A 141 0.05 -14.65 -1.25
C VAL A 141 -0.15 -15.83 -0.30
N HIS A 142 -1.33 -15.92 0.30
CA HIS A 142 -1.70 -17.04 1.15
C HIS A 142 -2.14 -18.23 0.30
N TYR A 143 -1.47 -19.37 0.49
CA TYR A 143 -1.80 -20.64 -0.16
C TYR A 143 -1.45 -21.81 0.77
N ASP A 144 -2.40 -22.72 0.98
CA ASP A 144 -2.24 -23.93 1.79
C ASP A 144 -1.52 -23.70 3.14
N SER A 145 -2.04 -22.76 3.94
CA SER A 145 -1.48 -22.35 5.25
C SER A 145 -0.08 -21.73 5.20
N THR A 146 0.46 -21.44 4.01
CA THR A 146 1.74 -20.78 3.82
C THR A 146 1.59 -19.43 3.12
N TRP A 147 2.64 -18.61 3.22
CA TRP A 147 2.70 -17.31 2.56
C TRP A 147 3.84 -17.30 1.55
N LEU A 148 3.48 -17.40 0.28
CA LEU A 148 4.40 -17.50 -0.85
C LEU A 148 4.72 -16.13 -1.43
N SER A 149 5.86 -15.99 -2.10
CA SER A 149 6.07 -14.85 -3.00
C SER A 149 4.98 -14.85 -4.08
N VAL A 150 4.69 -13.70 -4.68
CA VAL A 150 3.66 -13.63 -5.74
C VAL A 150 4.06 -14.54 -6.91
N GLU A 151 5.35 -14.59 -7.23
CA GLU A 151 5.91 -15.41 -8.29
C GLU A 151 5.73 -16.91 -8.01
N ASP A 152 6.05 -17.36 -6.80
CA ASP A 152 5.86 -18.76 -6.40
C ASP A 152 4.38 -19.13 -6.37
N ALA A 153 3.52 -18.21 -5.92
CA ALA A 153 2.07 -18.44 -5.92
C ALA A 153 1.52 -18.60 -7.33
N VAL A 154 1.91 -17.74 -8.28
CA VAL A 154 1.49 -17.82 -9.69
C VAL A 154 1.93 -19.14 -10.30
N LYS A 155 3.15 -19.60 -10.02
CA LYS A 155 3.66 -20.91 -10.48
C LYS A 155 2.90 -22.08 -9.84
N THR A 156 2.74 -22.05 -8.52
CA THR A 156 2.12 -23.14 -7.75
C THR A 156 0.65 -23.33 -8.09
N LEU A 157 -0.06 -22.23 -8.30
CA LEU A 157 -1.49 -22.22 -8.65
C LEU A 157 -1.73 -22.36 -10.17
N GLY A 158 -0.68 -22.46 -10.99
CA GLY A 158 -0.82 -22.58 -12.45
C GLY A 158 -1.49 -21.38 -13.12
N LEU A 159 -1.42 -20.18 -12.52
CA LEU A 159 -2.20 -19.01 -12.97
C LEU A 159 -1.78 -18.49 -14.35
N PHE A 160 -0.59 -18.85 -14.83
CA PHE A 160 -0.10 -18.44 -16.15
C PHE A 160 -1.04 -18.88 -17.29
N ALA A 161 -1.67 -20.04 -17.17
CA ALA A 161 -2.50 -20.63 -18.21
C ALA A 161 -3.94 -20.10 -18.23
N LEU A 162 -4.34 -19.28 -17.25
CA LEU A 162 -5.72 -18.83 -17.12
C LEU A 162 -5.99 -17.57 -17.95
N SER A 163 -7.18 -17.53 -18.55
CA SER A 163 -7.73 -16.36 -19.23
C SER A 163 -8.24 -15.31 -18.23
N GLU A 164 -8.91 -15.75 -17.16
CA GLU A 164 -9.35 -14.91 -16.04
C GLU A 164 -8.65 -15.33 -14.74
N LEU A 165 -8.17 -14.36 -13.98
CA LEU A 165 -7.41 -14.59 -12.76
C LEU A 165 -8.27 -14.45 -11.50
N PRO A 166 -7.89 -15.06 -10.37
CA PRO A 166 -8.56 -14.81 -9.10
C PRO A 166 -8.57 -13.32 -8.72
N GLN A 167 -9.63 -12.92 -8.02
CA GLN A 167 -9.68 -11.62 -7.36
C GLN A 167 -8.71 -11.60 -6.19
N ILE A 168 -8.02 -10.47 -6.01
CA ILE A 168 -7.14 -10.29 -4.86
C ILE A 168 -7.97 -9.73 -3.70
N THR A 169 -8.06 -10.52 -2.64
CA THR A 169 -8.43 -10.00 -1.32
C THR A 169 -7.18 -9.71 -0.53
N HIS A 170 -7.34 -8.94 0.54
CA HIS A 170 -6.21 -8.45 1.32
C HIS A 170 -6.32 -8.97 2.75
N GLY A 171 -5.16 -9.28 3.35
CA GLY A 171 -5.01 -9.63 4.76
C GLY A 171 -3.62 -9.25 5.27
N ILE A 172 -3.18 -9.81 6.40
CA ILE A 172 -1.82 -9.63 6.94
C ILE A 172 -1.23 -10.99 7.33
N CYS A 173 -0.02 -11.28 6.83
CA CYS A 173 0.69 -12.51 7.18
C CYS A 173 1.29 -12.45 8.60
N PRO A 174 1.57 -13.60 9.24
CA PRO A 174 2.10 -13.65 10.60
C PRO A 174 3.37 -12.81 10.82
N ASP A 175 4.31 -12.85 9.88
CA ASP A 175 5.57 -12.08 10.01
C ASP A 175 5.31 -10.56 9.99
N CYS A 176 4.39 -10.10 9.14
CA CYS A 176 4.00 -8.69 9.10
C CYS A 176 3.16 -8.30 10.31
N ALA A 177 2.31 -9.19 10.83
CA ALA A 177 1.57 -8.95 12.06
C ALA A 177 2.51 -8.83 13.28
N LEU A 178 3.56 -9.65 13.36
CA LEU A 178 4.60 -9.54 14.38
C LEU A 178 5.39 -8.25 14.24
N SER A 179 5.80 -7.90 13.01
CA SER A 179 6.49 -6.63 12.73
C SER A 179 5.64 -5.43 13.14
N PHE A 180 4.33 -5.50 12.89
CA PHE A 180 3.37 -4.49 13.33
C PHE A 180 3.26 -4.36 14.85
N LYS A 181 3.20 -5.48 15.58
CA LYS A 181 3.18 -5.44 17.06
C LYS A 181 4.42 -4.79 17.66
N ASN A 182 5.55 -4.83 16.96
CA ASN A 182 6.78 -4.16 17.41
C ASN A 182 6.80 -2.65 17.11
N LEU A 183 5.84 -2.15 16.33
CA LEU A 183 5.68 -0.75 15.96
C LEU A 183 4.68 0.00 16.86
N THR A 184 3.80 -0.73 17.55
CA THR A 184 2.72 -0.20 18.40
C THR A 184 2.95 -0.51 19.86
#